data_AF-L9WPW8-F1
#
_entry.id   AF-L9WPW8-F1
#
_cell.length_a   1.000
_cell.length_b   1.000
_cell.length_c   1.000
_cell.angle_alpha   90.00
_cell.angle_beta   90.00
_cell.angle_gamma   90.00
#
_symmetry.space_group_name_H-M   'P 1'
#
loop_
_entity.id
_entity.type
_entity.pdbx_description
1 polymer ?
#
loop_
_entity_poly.entity_id
_entity_poly.type
_entity_poly.pdbx_seq_one_letter_code
_entity_poly.pdbx_strand_id
1 'polypeptide(L)'
;MIGPLLVLAGLGAIGVGCWKLRPTYHVYRGDTDDVVTIERATGPVELEGTASVVDETVAAPLTKRDCLAYEYEVEEYQSSGKNSSWNTVETGSDAVRFRLEDETASVQVDPGGATLALTTATTVEVDGGEPEPDPIKEFLETESD
;
A
#
# COMPACT_ATOMS: atom_id res chain seq x y z
N MET A 1 -55.20 -7.84 -5.92
CA MET A 1 -54.50 -6.61 -6.36
C MET A 1 -53.17 -6.36 -5.66
N ILE A 2 -52.85 -7.01 -4.52
CA ILE A 2 -51.59 -6.78 -3.77
C ILE A 2 -50.37 -7.48 -4.42
N GLY A 3 -50.57 -8.64 -5.04
CA GLY A 3 -49.49 -9.43 -5.66
C GLY A 3 -48.58 -8.67 -6.64
N PRO A 4 -49.12 -7.94 -7.64
CA PRO A 4 -48.31 -7.16 -8.58
C PRO A 4 -47.47 -6.07 -7.90
N LEU A 5 -48.00 -5.48 -6.83
CA LEU A 5 -47.36 -4.39 -6.09
C LEU A 5 -46.16 -4.91 -5.29
N LEU A 6 -46.27 -6.09 -4.70
CA LEU A 6 -45.16 -6.77 -4.04
C LEU A 6 -44.07 -7.20 -5.03
N VAL A 7 -44.45 -7.66 -6.23
CA VAL A 7 -43.48 -8.00 -7.29
C VAL A 7 -42.70 -6.77 -7.74
N LEU A 8 -43.37 -5.64 -7.96
CA LEU A 8 -42.70 -4.39 -8.34
C LEU A 8 -41.78 -3.87 -7.23
N ALA A 9 -42.21 -3.95 -5.97
CA ALA A 9 -41.38 -3.57 -4.83
C ALA A 9 -40.13 -4.47 -4.71
N GLY A 10 -40.29 -5.79 -4.90
CA GLY A 10 -39.18 -6.74 -4.90
C GLY A 10 -38.18 -6.48 -6.03
N LEU A 11 -38.66 -6.25 -7.26
CA LEU A 11 -37.80 -5.90 -8.39
C LEU A 11 -37.06 -4.56 -8.17
N GLY A 12 -37.73 -3.57 -7.57
CA GLY A 12 -37.11 -2.31 -7.19
C GLY A 12 -35.99 -2.49 -6.15
N ALA A 13 -36.24 -3.29 -5.10
CA ALA A 13 -35.23 -3.60 -4.09
C ALA A 13 -34.03 -4.35 -4.67
N ILE A 14 -34.26 -5.31 -5.58
CA ILE A 14 -33.19 -6.01 -6.31
C ILE A 14 -32.40 -5.02 -7.18
N GLY A 15 -33.08 -4.14 -7.92
CA GLY A 15 -32.43 -3.13 -8.76
C GLY A 15 -31.53 -2.18 -7.95
N VAL A 16 -32.02 -1.68 -6.81
CA VAL A 16 -31.23 -0.84 -5.89
C VAL A 16 -30.05 -1.62 -5.29
N GLY A 17 -30.29 -2.86 -4.87
CA GLY A 17 -29.24 -3.74 -4.35
C GLY A 17 -28.13 -3.98 -5.39
N CYS A 18 -28.50 -4.35 -6.62
CA CYS A 18 -27.57 -4.54 -7.72
C CYS A 18 -26.81 -3.24 -8.05
N TRP A 19 -27.47 -2.08 -8.05
CA TRP A 19 -26.79 -0.80 -8.29
C TRP A 19 -25.75 -0.49 -7.21
N LYS A 20 -26.08 -0.76 -5.94
CA LYS A 20 -25.17 -0.55 -4.81
C LYS A 20 -24.02 -1.57 -4.76
N LEU A 21 -24.23 -2.78 -5.26
CA LEU A 21 -23.22 -3.85 -5.29
C LEU A 21 -22.28 -3.78 -6.50
N ARG A 22 -22.66 -3.10 -7.59
CA ARG A 22 -21.81 -2.92 -8.78
C ARG A 22 -20.40 -2.39 -8.49
N PRO A 23 -20.22 -1.29 -7.74
CA PRO A 23 -18.87 -0.79 -7.45
C PRO A 23 -18.07 -1.78 -6.59
N THR A 24 -18.69 -2.45 -5.63
CA THR A 24 -18.03 -3.49 -4.81
C THR A 24 -17.63 -4.71 -5.65
N TYR A 25 -18.46 -5.10 -6.62
CA TYR A 25 -18.15 -6.23 -7.49
C TYR A 25 -16.97 -5.95 -8.43
N HIS A 26 -16.80 -4.68 -8.85
CA HIS A 26 -15.66 -4.28 -9.68
C HIS A 26 -14.34 -4.39 -8.89
N VAL A 27 -14.34 -3.91 -7.64
CA VAL A 27 -13.20 -4.06 -6.70
C VAL A 27 -12.93 -5.53 -6.35
N TYR A 28 -13.97 -6.37 -6.23
CA TYR A 28 -13.81 -7.78 -5.85
C TYR A 28 -13.31 -8.68 -6.99
N ARG A 29 -13.39 -8.24 -8.25
CA ARG A 29 -13.02 -9.10 -9.38
C ARG A 29 -11.53 -9.03 -9.74
N GLY A 30 -10.79 -8.05 -9.22
CA GLY A 30 -9.33 -7.95 -9.41
C GLY A 30 -8.93 -7.90 -10.88
N ASP A 31 -9.79 -7.36 -11.74
CA ASP A 31 -9.42 -7.10 -13.13
C ASP A 31 -8.66 -5.77 -13.13
N THR A 32 -7.36 -5.83 -13.32
CA THR A 32 -6.53 -4.64 -13.44
C THR A 32 -6.71 -4.02 -14.82
N ASP A 33 -6.92 -2.72 -14.88
CA ASP A 33 -7.08 -1.99 -16.13
C ASP A 33 -5.71 -1.70 -16.77
N ASP A 34 -5.65 -1.82 -18.10
CA ASP A 34 -4.51 -1.34 -18.88
C ASP A 34 -4.32 0.17 -18.65
N VAL A 35 -3.07 0.65 -18.66
CA VAL A 35 -2.71 2.06 -18.42
C VAL A 35 -3.40 3.01 -19.39
N VAL A 36 -3.66 2.59 -20.64
CA VAL A 36 -4.38 3.41 -21.63
C VAL A 36 -5.82 3.76 -21.20
N THR A 37 -6.43 3.00 -20.29
CA THR A 37 -7.81 3.20 -19.82
C THR A 37 -8.01 4.54 -19.13
N ILE A 38 -6.94 5.12 -18.57
CA ILE A 38 -6.95 6.43 -17.89
C ILE A 38 -7.54 7.54 -18.78
N GLU A 39 -7.28 7.50 -20.11
CA GLU A 39 -7.78 8.53 -21.03
C GLU A 39 -9.30 8.63 -21.08
N ARG A 40 -10.00 7.56 -20.71
CA ARG A 40 -11.48 7.46 -20.77
C ARG A 40 -12.11 7.24 -19.39
N ALA A 41 -11.29 7.14 -18.35
CA ALA A 41 -11.77 6.91 -16.99
C ALA A 41 -12.56 8.13 -16.49
N THR A 42 -13.73 7.87 -15.91
CA THR A 42 -14.57 8.89 -15.25
C THR A 42 -14.55 8.75 -13.72
N GLY A 43 -13.78 7.81 -13.19
CA GLY A 43 -13.66 7.47 -11.77
C GLY A 43 -12.34 6.78 -11.46
N PRO A 44 -12.18 6.22 -10.25
CA PRO A 44 -10.99 5.45 -9.86
C PRO A 44 -10.74 4.29 -10.82
N VAL A 45 -9.47 4.02 -11.08
CA VAL A 45 -8.97 2.90 -11.89
C VAL A 45 -7.96 2.10 -11.07
N GLU A 46 -7.80 0.83 -11.40
CA GLU A 46 -6.76 -0.04 -10.85
C GLU A 46 -5.77 -0.33 -11.99
N LEU A 47 -4.48 -0.06 -11.79
CA LEU A 47 -3.47 -0.15 -12.85
C LEU A 47 -2.34 -1.09 -12.42
N GLU A 48 -1.82 -1.86 -13.37
CA GLU A 48 -0.66 -2.73 -13.20
C GLU A 48 0.36 -2.42 -14.29
N GLY A 49 1.63 -2.49 -13.93
CA GLY A 49 2.72 -2.21 -14.86
C GLY A 49 4.06 -2.25 -14.14
N THR A 50 5.11 -1.97 -14.90
CA THR A 50 6.47 -1.84 -14.38
C THR A 50 6.71 -0.41 -13.94
N ALA A 51 7.08 -0.24 -12.67
CA ALA A 51 7.46 1.06 -12.12
C ALA A 51 8.93 1.39 -12.45
N SER A 52 9.20 2.64 -12.84
CA SER A 52 10.54 3.14 -13.15
C SER A 52 10.75 4.56 -12.65
N VAL A 53 12.02 4.93 -12.47
CA VAL A 53 12.44 6.26 -11.99
C VAL A 53 12.06 7.33 -13.01
N VAL A 54 11.56 8.48 -12.53
CA VAL A 54 11.34 9.68 -13.36
C VAL A 54 12.44 10.71 -13.11
N ASP A 55 12.47 11.27 -11.90
CA ASP A 55 13.39 12.36 -11.54
C ASP A 55 14.40 11.93 -10.46
N GLU A 56 13.93 11.20 -9.44
CA GLU A 56 14.71 10.87 -8.25
C GLU A 56 14.33 9.51 -7.67
N THR A 57 15.17 9.04 -6.75
CA THR A 57 14.95 7.85 -5.91
C THR A 57 14.98 8.26 -4.45
N VAL A 58 14.35 7.46 -3.60
CA VAL A 58 14.48 7.58 -2.15
C VAL A 58 15.34 6.43 -1.61
N ALA A 59 16.26 6.74 -0.70
CA ALA A 59 17.09 5.73 -0.04
C ALA A 59 16.36 5.19 1.20
N ALA A 60 16.11 3.88 1.24
CA ALA A 60 15.49 3.26 2.41
C ALA A 60 16.45 3.36 3.63
N PRO A 61 16.01 3.91 4.78
CA PRO A 61 16.92 4.30 5.87
C PRO A 61 17.68 3.13 6.49
N LEU A 62 17.04 1.96 6.59
CA LEU A 62 17.60 0.77 7.20
C LEU A 62 18.49 -0.05 6.25
N THR A 63 18.13 -0.13 4.96
CA THR A 63 18.87 -0.95 3.99
C THR A 63 19.83 -0.17 3.12
N LYS A 64 19.74 1.17 3.13
CA LYS A 64 20.47 2.12 2.28
C LYS A 64 20.31 1.83 0.78
N ARG A 65 19.25 1.11 0.39
CA ARG A 65 18.94 0.80 -1.00
C ARG A 65 18.12 1.92 -1.61
N ASP A 66 18.54 2.40 -2.77
CA ASP A 66 17.73 3.31 -3.59
C ASP A 66 16.48 2.57 -4.10
N CYS A 67 15.33 3.20 -3.95
CA CYS A 67 14.03 2.66 -4.31
C CYS A 67 13.05 3.78 -4.68
N LEU A 68 11.85 3.38 -5.14
CA LEU A 68 10.77 4.33 -5.46
C LEU A 68 9.85 4.59 -4.27
N ALA A 69 9.77 3.63 -3.35
CA ALA A 69 9.00 3.71 -2.12
C ALA A 69 9.58 2.72 -1.10
N TYR A 70 9.49 3.08 0.18
CA TYR A 70 9.76 2.16 1.29
C TYR A 70 8.73 2.32 2.39
N GLU A 71 8.61 1.28 3.20
CA GLU A 71 8.03 1.31 4.53
C GLU A 71 8.97 0.54 5.45
N TYR A 72 9.14 1.00 6.68
CA TYR A 72 9.91 0.30 7.70
C TYR A 72 9.17 0.31 9.03
N GLU A 73 9.46 -0.72 9.81
CA GLU A 73 9.05 -0.86 11.20
C GLU A 73 10.28 -1.34 11.99
N VAL A 74 10.53 -0.70 13.14
CA VAL A 74 11.54 -1.13 14.10
C VAL A 74 10.82 -1.57 15.36
N GLU A 75 11.09 -2.80 15.80
CA GLU A 75 10.54 -3.36 17.02
C GLU A 75 11.64 -3.65 18.04
N GLU A 76 11.33 -3.44 19.31
CA GLU A 76 12.18 -3.79 20.43
C GLU A 76 11.53 -4.90 21.26
N TYR A 77 12.30 -5.95 21.58
CA TYR A 77 11.87 -6.97 22.52
C TYR A 77 12.03 -6.48 23.96
N GLN A 78 10.91 -6.35 24.66
CA GLN A 78 10.89 -5.92 26.05
C GLN A 78 10.42 -7.08 26.95
N SER A 79 11.17 -7.33 28.02
CA SER A 79 10.87 -8.39 28.99
C SER A 79 10.81 -7.84 30.42
N SER A 80 9.72 -8.14 31.12
CA SER A 80 9.52 -7.77 32.52
C SER A 80 8.95 -8.94 33.31
N GLY A 81 9.80 -9.54 34.14
CA GLY A 81 9.45 -10.69 34.97
C GLY A 81 9.11 -11.93 34.15
N LYS A 82 7.80 -12.24 34.04
CA LYS A 82 7.29 -13.41 33.29
C LYS A 82 6.62 -13.03 31.97
N ASN A 83 6.55 -11.74 31.64
CA ASN A 83 5.92 -11.24 30.44
C ASN A 83 6.97 -10.71 29.49
N SER A 84 6.79 -10.97 28.21
CA SER A 84 7.63 -10.40 27.15
C SER A 84 6.81 -10.11 25.92
N SER A 85 7.10 -9.02 25.23
CA SER A 85 6.48 -8.67 23.96
C SER A 85 7.46 -7.90 23.08
N TRP A 86 7.28 -8.05 21.77
CA TRP A 86 7.79 -7.10 20.79
C TRP A 86 6.89 -5.87 20.81
N ASN A 87 7.51 -4.70 20.79
CA ASN A 87 6.79 -3.43 20.68
C ASN A 87 7.44 -2.61 19.58
N THR A 88 6.63 -2.11 18.65
CA THR A 88 7.06 -1.12 17.67
C THR A 88 7.55 0.14 18.37
N VAL A 89 8.81 0.50 18.11
CA VAL A 89 9.44 1.71 18.67
C VAL A 89 9.53 2.84 17.66
N GLU A 90 9.56 2.51 16.35
CA GLU A 90 9.70 3.50 15.28
C GLU A 90 9.12 2.95 13.97
N THR A 91 8.44 3.80 13.19
CA THR A 91 7.86 3.44 11.88
C THR A 91 7.95 4.60 10.93
N GLY A 92 8.15 4.34 9.65
CA GLY A 92 8.11 5.39 8.65
C GLY A 92 7.98 4.86 7.24
N SER A 93 7.60 5.75 6.34
CA SER A 93 7.48 5.46 4.92
C SER A 93 7.78 6.72 4.13
N ASP A 94 8.27 6.51 2.91
CA ASP A 94 8.41 7.58 1.94
C ASP A 94 8.29 7.01 0.52
N ALA A 95 7.89 7.85 -0.41
CA ALA A 95 7.73 7.49 -1.81
C ALA A 95 7.93 8.70 -2.72
N VAL A 96 8.60 8.48 -3.83
CA VAL A 96 8.87 9.49 -4.86
C VAL A 96 8.01 9.25 -6.10
N ARG A 97 7.85 10.28 -6.92
CA ARG A 97 7.12 10.15 -8.19
C ARG A 97 7.80 9.12 -9.09
N PHE A 98 7.01 8.26 -9.71
CA PHE A 98 7.50 7.22 -10.60
C PHE A 98 6.65 7.10 -11.87
N ARG A 99 7.20 6.45 -12.89
CA ARG A 99 6.48 6.11 -14.12
C ARG A 99 6.00 4.68 -14.02
N LEU A 100 4.72 4.46 -14.21
CA LEU A 100 4.12 3.14 -14.39
C LEU A 100 3.93 2.91 -15.89
N GLU A 101 4.42 1.80 -16.41
CA GLU A 101 4.33 1.45 -17.84
C GLU A 101 3.89 0.00 -18.01
N ASP A 102 2.93 -0.21 -18.91
CA ASP A 102 2.51 -1.52 -19.40
C ASP A 102 2.68 -1.60 -20.93
N GLU A 103 2.14 -2.64 -21.56
CA GLU A 103 2.22 -2.81 -23.02
C GLU A 103 1.40 -1.76 -23.81
N THR A 104 0.52 -1.01 -23.15
CA THR A 104 -0.45 -0.10 -23.78
C THR A 104 -0.05 1.36 -23.69
N ALA A 105 0.49 1.81 -22.55
CA ALA A 105 0.82 3.19 -22.28
C ALA A 105 1.75 3.34 -21.05
N SER A 106 2.15 4.58 -20.78
CA SER A 106 2.86 4.95 -19.55
C SER A 106 2.20 6.15 -18.88
N VAL A 107 2.16 6.15 -17.55
CA VAL A 107 1.62 7.25 -16.73
C VAL A 107 2.59 7.60 -15.60
N GLN A 108 2.64 8.87 -15.22
CA GLN A 108 3.36 9.30 -14.02
C GLN A 108 2.44 9.25 -12.81
N VAL A 109 2.91 8.59 -11.75
CA VAL A 109 2.20 8.44 -10.47
C VAL A 109 2.81 9.41 -9.45
N ASP A 110 1.96 10.19 -8.80
CA ASP A 110 2.31 10.97 -7.61
C ASP A 110 1.79 10.22 -6.38
N PRO A 111 2.67 9.65 -5.53
CA PRO A 111 2.25 8.85 -4.38
C PRO A 111 1.81 9.69 -3.17
N GLY A 112 1.79 11.01 -3.26
CA GLY A 112 1.41 11.89 -2.14
C GLY A 112 0.06 11.52 -1.50
N GLY A 113 0.10 11.08 -0.25
CA GLY A 113 -1.08 10.67 0.52
C GLY A 113 -1.62 9.27 0.20
N ALA A 114 -0.87 8.47 -0.58
CA ALA A 114 -1.20 7.07 -0.83
C ALA A 114 -0.92 6.19 0.38
N THR A 115 -1.66 5.09 0.50
CA THR A 115 -1.31 3.98 1.39
C THR A 115 -0.46 2.99 0.62
N LEU A 116 0.72 2.67 1.13
CA LEU A 116 1.61 1.68 0.54
C LEU A 116 1.20 0.27 0.98
N ALA A 117 1.29 -0.67 0.06
CA ALA A 117 1.10 -2.09 0.33
C ALA A 117 2.24 -2.87 -0.32
N LEU A 118 3.39 -2.90 0.34
CA LEU A 118 4.62 -3.49 -0.18
C LEU A 118 4.68 -4.99 0.18
N THR A 119 4.95 -5.83 -0.82
CA THR A 119 5.07 -7.30 -0.59
C THR A 119 6.52 -7.72 -0.34
N THR A 120 7.50 -6.92 -0.75
CA THR A 120 8.92 -7.22 -0.53
C THR A 120 9.39 -6.64 0.81
N ALA A 121 9.81 -7.50 1.72
CA ALA A 121 10.37 -7.12 3.01
C ALA A 121 11.80 -7.65 3.18
N THR A 122 12.62 -6.92 3.93
CA THR A 122 13.93 -7.38 4.42
C THR A 122 13.91 -7.23 5.94
N THR A 123 14.00 -8.34 6.65
CA THR A 123 13.98 -8.36 8.12
C THR A 123 15.39 -8.64 8.64
N VAL A 124 15.81 -7.86 9.64
CA VAL A 124 17.07 -8.05 10.36
C VAL A 124 16.72 -8.26 11.83
N GLU A 125 17.00 -9.44 12.36
CA GLU A 125 16.83 -9.75 13.79
C GLU A 125 18.19 -9.72 14.48
N VAL A 126 18.22 -9.17 15.69
CA VAL A 126 19.44 -9.02 16.49
C VAL A 126 19.17 -9.60 17.87
N ASP A 127 20.01 -10.53 18.32
CA ASP A 127 19.84 -11.17 19.62
C ASP A 127 20.18 -10.19 20.76
N GLY A 128 19.44 -10.32 21.87
CA GLY A 128 19.65 -9.51 23.06
C GLY A 128 21.08 -9.63 23.61
N GLY A 129 21.79 -8.51 23.65
CA GLY A 129 23.19 -8.44 24.12
C GLY A 129 24.23 -8.38 22.99
N GLU A 130 23.82 -8.53 21.73
CA GLU A 130 24.64 -8.20 20.57
C GLU A 130 24.51 -6.70 20.22
N PRO A 131 25.59 -6.05 19.76
CA PRO A 131 25.53 -4.65 19.35
C PRO A 131 24.59 -4.49 18.16
N GLU A 132 23.74 -3.46 18.20
CA GLU A 132 22.82 -3.17 17.10
C GLU A 132 23.61 -2.90 15.80
N PRO A 133 23.13 -3.39 14.65
CA PRO A 133 23.74 -3.13 13.34
C PRO A 133 23.91 -1.62 13.10
N ASP A 134 25.04 -1.25 12.50
CA ASP A 134 25.39 0.16 12.22
C ASP A 134 24.26 0.96 11.53
N PRO A 135 23.51 0.41 10.54
CA PRO A 135 22.41 1.13 9.91
C PRO A 135 21.26 1.49 10.86
N ILE A 136 21.00 0.66 11.87
CA ILE A 136 19.94 0.88 12.87
C ILE A 136 20.39 1.95 13.87
N LYS A 137 21.65 1.89 14.32
CA LYS A 137 22.22 2.91 15.22
C LYS A 137 22.19 4.30 14.60
N GLU A 138 22.71 4.43 13.39
CA GLU A 138 22.75 5.71 12.67
C GLU A 138 21.33 6.28 12.46
N PHE A 139 20.37 5.41 12.18
CA PHE A 139 18.98 5.79 12.01
C PHE A 139 18.36 6.29 13.33
N LEU A 140 18.52 5.54 14.43
CA LEU A 140 18.02 5.94 15.75
C LEU A 140 18.68 7.23 16.26
N GLU A 141 19.97 7.43 16.00
CA GLU A 141 20.69 8.66 16.35
C GLU A 141 20.18 9.89 15.58
N THR A 142 19.74 9.71 14.33
CA THR A 142 19.25 10.81 13.48
C THR A 142 17.82 11.23 13.85
N GLU A 143 16.96 10.30 14.24
CA GLU A 143 15.55 10.58 14.60
C GLU A 143 15.36 10.98 16.09
N SER A 144 16.40 10.87 16.92
CA SER A 144 16.33 11.19 18.36
C SER A 144 16.55 12.68 18.71
N ASP A 145 16.76 13.56 17.72
CA ASP A 145 16.97 15.02 17.87
C ASP A 145 15.70 15.85 17.56
#